data_AF-B3SD33-F1
#
_entry.id   AF-B3SD33-F1
#
_cell.length_a   1.000
_cell.length_b   1.000
_cell.length_c   1.000
_cell.angle_alpha   90.00
_cell.angle_beta   90.00
_cell.angle_gamma   90.00
#
_symmetry.space_group_name_H-M   'P 1'
#
loop_
_entity.id
_entity.type
_entity.pdbx_description
1 polymer ?
#
loop_
_entity_poly.entity_id
_entity_poly.type
_entity_poly.pdbx_seq_one_letter_code
_entity_poly.pdbx_strand_id
1 'polypeptide(L)'
;MSYNNFTSISFGLLENLATMTDLSLAENRLALLFHNTFHDLNNLEEIYLQNNEIEVIEDGAFHNLQKLSILKLSRNIIAEISLPFWSLPNLRKLLMSSNTALLGELLFAMLIRVLTAKFGNFDSVHS
;
A
#
# COMPACT_ATOMS: atom_id res chain seq x y z
N MET A 1 15.25 6.16 -5.68
CA MET A 1 15.14 6.22 -7.15
C MET A 1 14.03 7.23 -7.52
N SER A 2 14.15 8.49 -7.10
CA SER A 2 13.22 9.56 -7.50
C SER A 2 13.69 10.17 -8.83
N TYR A 3 12.75 10.65 -9.66
CA TYR A 3 13.00 11.20 -11.01
C TYR A 3 13.39 10.18 -12.09
N ASN A 4 12.60 9.12 -12.26
CA ASN A 4 12.75 8.24 -13.41
C ASN A 4 11.41 8.17 -14.17
N ASN A 5 11.44 7.78 -15.44
CA ASN A 5 10.22 7.65 -16.24
C ASN A 5 9.62 6.24 -16.07
N PHE A 6 9.72 5.65 -14.87
CA PHE A 6 9.27 4.27 -14.65
C PHE A 6 7.75 4.20 -14.79
N THR A 7 7.31 3.42 -15.76
CA THR A 7 5.89 3.13 -16.03
C THR A 7 5.43 1.87 -15.29
N SER A 8 6.36 1.00 -14.91
CA SER A 8 6.09 -0.22 -14.12
C SER A 8 7.33 -0.62 -13.32
N ILE A 9 7.11 -1.40 -12.26
CA ILE A 9 8.15 -2.11 -11.51
C ILE A 9 8.11 -3.55 -12.00
N SER A 10 9.14 -3.98 -12.72
CA SER A 10 9.22 -5.37 -13.22
C SER A 10 9.63 -6.33 -12.09
N PHE A 11 9.12 -7.56 -12.13
CA PHE A 11 9.59 -8.64 -11.26
C PHE A 11 11.12 -8.77 -11.38
N GLY A 12 11.81 -8.86 -10.25
CA GLY A 12 13.27 -8.96 -10.20
C GLY A 12 14.05 -7.64 -10.22
N LEU A 13 13.42 -6.50 -10.54
CA LEU A 13 14.12 -5.20 -10.54
C LEU A 13 14.69 -4.84 -9.15
N LEU A 14 14.06 -5.36 -8.09
CA LEU A 14 14.36 -5.03 -6.70
C LEU A 14 15.02 -6.19 -5.93
N GLU A 15 15.32 -7.33 -6.59
CA GLU A 15 15.83 -8.55 -5.94
C GLU A 15 17.13 -8.32 -5.13
N ASN A 16 18.00 -7.40 -5.58
CA ASN A 16 19.27 -7.11 -4.90
C ASN A 16 19.19 -5.97 -3.86
N LEU A 17 17.99 -5.49 -3.55
CA LEU A 17 17.76 -4.37 -2.63
C LEU A 17 17.20 -4.82 -1.28
N ALA A 18 17.33 -6.10 -0.94
CA ALA A 18 16.76 -6.70 0.27
C ALA A 18 17.19 -6.03 1.59
N THR A 19 18.30 -5.26 1.61
CA THR A 19 18.77 -4.51 2.78
C THR A 19 18.17 -3.11 2.91
N MET A 20 17.43 -2.63 1.90
CA MET A 20 16.83 -1.30 1.93
C MET A 20 15.74 -1.19 3.00
N THR A 21 15.80 -0.09 3.74
CA THR A 21 14.79 0.33 4.72
C THR A 21 13.82 1.36 4.14
N ASP A 22 14.27 2.15 3.16
CA ASP A 22 13.50 3.26 2.60
C ASP A 22 13.51 3.20 1.08
N LEU A 23 12.35 3.04 0.46
CA LEU A 23 12.19 3.03 -0.99
C LEU A 23 11.44 4.26 -1.47
N SER A 24 12.13 5.10 -2.24
CA SER A 24 11.50 6.22 -2.95
C SER A 24 11.40 5.98 -4.44
N LEU A 25 10.15 5.88 -4.89
CA LEU A 25 9.67 5.85 -6.27
C LEU A 25 8.69 7.01 -6.52
N ALA A 26 8.78 8.06 -5.71
CA ALA A 26 7.99 9.26 -5.88
C ALA A 26 8.33 9.96 -7.21
N GLU A 27 7.35 10.66 -7.78
CA GLU A 27 7.53 11.44 -9.01
C GLU A 27 7.98 10.58 -10.21
N ASN A 28 7.36 9.41 -10.36
CA ASN A 28 7.46 8.57 -11.56
C ASN A 28 6.07 8.53 -12.25
N ARG A 29 5.86 7.57 -13.17
CA ARG A 29 4.58 7.40 -13.89
C ARG A 29 4.03 5.99 -13.69
N LEU A 30 4.17 5.46 -12.47
CA LEU A 30 3.66 4.14 -12.14
C LEU A 30 2.14 4.16 -12.20
N ALA A 31 1.55 3.23 -12.96
CA ALA A 31 0.10 3.12 -13.11
C ALA A 31 -0.51 1.98 -12.27
N LEU A 32 0.26 0.92 -12.05
CA LEU A 32 -0.19 -0.31 -11.36
C LEU A 32 0.88 -0.81 -10.40
N LEU A 33 0.45 -1.32 -9.24
CA LEU A 33 1.27 -2.14 -8.35
C LEU A 33 0.73 -3.56 -8.35
N PHE A 34 1.50 -4.48 -8.92
CA PHE A 34 1.15 -5.89 -9.04
C PHE A 34 1.36 -6.64 -7.72
N HIS A 35 0.73 -7.81 -7.60
CA HIS A 35 1.03 -8.78 -6.57
C HIS A 35 2.55 -9.02 -6.46
N ASN A 36 3.08 -9.08 -5.24
CA ASN A 36 4.51 -9.28 -4.96
C ASN A 36 5.48 -8.21 -5.50
N THR A 37 5.00 -7.03 -5.90
CA THR A 37 5.87 -5.93 -6.39
C THR A 37 7.05 -5.62 -5.45
N PHE A 38 6.85 -5.74 -4.13
CA PHE A 38 7.89 -5.48 -3.12
C PHE A 38 8.31 -6.73 -2.32
N HIS A 39 8.04 -7.93 -2.82
CA HIS A 39 8.17 -9.20 -2.07
C HIS A 39 9.56 -9.42 -1.44
N ASP A 40 10.63 -9.09 -2.15
CA ASP A 40 12.00 -9.33 -1.66
C ASP A 40 12.47 -8.28 -0.64
N LEU A 41 11.72 -7.20 -0.47
CA LEU A 41 12.12 -6.03 0.30
C LEU A 41 11.61 -6.08 1.75
N ASN A 42 11.82 -7.23 2.41
CA ASN A 42 11.31 -7.54 3.74
C ASN A 42 11.82 -6.60 4.86
N ASN A 43 12.86 -5.81 4.59
CA ASN A 43 13.40 -4.82 5.52
C ASN A 43 12.82 -3.41 5.34
N LEU A 44 11.92 -3.18 4.38
CA LEU A 44 11.35 -1.86 4.17
C LEU A 44 10.52 -1.39 5.37
N GLU A 45 10.87 -0.21 5.84
CA GLU A 45 10.19 0.56 6.88
C GLU A 45 9.39 1.71 6.26
N GLU A 46 9.84 2.26 5.13
CA GLU A 46 9.18 3.39 4.47
C GLU A 46 9.10 3.24 2.95
N ILE A 47 7.90 3.48 2.39
CA ILE A 47 7.66 3.52 0.95
C ILE A 47 7.05 4.85 0.54
N TYR A 48 7.68 5.47 -0.45
CA TYR A 48 7.30 6.76 -1.03
C TYR A 48 6.89 6.57 -2.50
N LEU A 49 5.60 6.69 -2.77
CA LEU A 49 4.97 6.53 -4.07
C LEU A 49 4.15 7.76 -4.47
N GLN A 50 4.32 8.89 -3.78
CA GLN A 50 3.58 10.11 -4.08
C GLN A 50 3.91 10.66 -5.47
N ASN A 51 2.95 11.38 -6.08
CA ASN A 51 3.10 11.95 -7.42
C ASN A 51 3.39 10.86 -8.49
N ASN A 52 2.59 9.82 -8.51
CA ASN A 52 2.56 8.85 -9.61
C ASN A 52 1.16 8.86 -10.25
N GLU A 53 0.89 7.91 -11.15
CA GLU A 53 -0.38 7.74 -11.84
C GLU A 53 -1.07 6.43 -11.39
N ILE A 54 -0.82 6.00 -10.15
CA ILE A 54 -1.27 4.67 -9.69
C ILE A 54 -2.79 4.66 -9.62
N GLU A 55 -3.40 3.79 -10.40
CA GLU A 55 -4.85 3.58 -10.48
C GLU A 55 -5.28 2.34 -9.68
N VAL A 56 -4.48 1.27 -9.75
CA VAL A 56 -4.80 -0.02 -9.13
C VAL A 56 -3.64 -0.54 -8.30
N ILE A 57 -3.96 -0.99 -7.09
CA ILE A 57 -3.06 -1.71 -6.21
C ILE A 57 -3.66 -3.10 -5.97
N GLU A 58 -3.03 -4.12 -6.57
CA GLU A 58 -3.45 -5.52 -6.45
C GLU A 58 -3.30 -6.05 -5.02
N ASP A 59 -4.10 -7.09 -4.73
CA ASP A 59 -3.97 -7.81 -3.47
C ASP A 59 -2.57 -8.41 -3.32
N GLY A 60 -1.97 -8.22 -2.15
CA GLY A 60 -0.61 -8.70 -1.88
C GLY A 60 0.51 -7.91 -2.58
N ALA A 61 0.26 -6.74 -3.18
CA ALA A 61 1.33 -5.87 -3.68
C ALA A 61 2.36 -5.50 -2.60
N PHE A 62 1.90 -5.40 -1.34
CA PHE A 62 2.71 -5.12 -0.15
C PHE A 62 2.85 -6.33 0.79
N HIS A 63 2.62 -7.55 0.27
CA HIS A 63 2.75 -8.77 1.05
C HIS A 63 4.17 -8.89 1.63
N ASN A 64 4.29 -9.48 2.83
CA ASN A 64 5.55 -9.67 3.57
C ASN A 64 6.28 -8.42 4.06
N LEU A 65 5.75 -7.21 3.86
CA LEU A 65 6.36 -5.98 4.39
C LEU A 65 6.06 -5.76 5.88
N GLN A 66 6.52 -6.70 6.71
CA GLN A 66 6.24 -6.76 8.14
C GLN A 66 6.80 -5.56 8.91
N LYS A 67 7.85 -4.91 8.40
CA LYS A 67 8.47 -3.74 9.04
C LYS A 67 7.90 -2.40 8.56
N LEU A 68 7.04 -2.41 7.55
CA LEU A 68 6.56 -1.19 6.93
C LEU A 68 5.77 -0.35 7.95
N SER A 69 6.24 0.87 8.16
CA SER A 69 5.69 1.82 9.13
C SER A 69 5.08 3.05 8.45
N ILE A 70 5.63 3.46 7.29
CA ILE A 70 5.17 4.61 6.52
C ILE A 70 4.90 4.22 5.06
N LEU A 71 3.69 4.51 4.58
CA LEU A 71 3.30 4.39 3.18
C LEU A 71 2.71 5.71 2.67
N LYS A 72 3.38 6.33 1.70
CA LYS A 72 2.91 7.57 1.05
C LYS A 72 2.42 7.29 -0.36
N LEU A 73 1.11 7.40 -0.57
CA LEU A 73 0.41 7.23 -1.84
C LEU A 73 -0.28 8.51 -2.30
N SER A 74 0.03 9.65 -1.69
CA SER A 74 -0.66 10.92 -1.95
C SER A 74 -0.43 11.39 -3.39
N ARG A 75 -1.40 12.08 -4.00
CA ARG A 75 -1.32 12.55 -5.38
C ARG A 75 -1.07 11.39 -6.36
N ASN A 76 -1.97 10.42 -6.32
CA ASN A 76 -2.14 9.36 -7.32
C ASN A 76 -3.60 9.41 -7.81
N ILE A 77 -4.02 8.45 -8.63
CA ILE A 77 -5.39 8.35 -9.15
C ILE A 77 -6.06 7.04 -8.72
N ILE A 78 -5.76 6.58 -7.50
CA ILE A 78 -6.15 5.25 -7.02
C ILE A 78 -7.67 5.10 -7.03
N ALA A 79 -8.15 4.21 -7.91
CA ALA A 79 -9.54 3.81 -8.04
C ALA A 79 -9.82 2.51 -7.27
N GLU A 80 -8.83 1.61 -7.20
CA GLU A 80 -8.95 0.32 -6.52
C GLU A 80 -7.73 0.02 -5.66
N ILE A 81 -7.97 -0.39 -4.42
CA ILE A 81 -6.91 -0.76 -3.47
C ILE A 81 -7.32 -1.98 -2.65
N SER A 82 -6.67 -3.11 -2.91
CA SER A 82 -6.77 -4.30 -2.06
C SER A 82 -5.63 -4.32 -1.07
N LEU A 83 -5.83 -3.66 0.07
CA LEU A 83 -4.90 -3.64 1.20
C LEU A 83 -5.58 -4.17 2.45
N PRO A 84 -5.54 -5.50 2.69
CA PRO A 84 -5.97 -6.01 3.97
C PRO A 84 -5.07 -5.44 5.07
N PHE A 85 -5.62 -4.62 5.97
CA PHE A 85 -4.85 -3.91 7.01
C PHE A 85 -4.09 -4.86 7.95
N TRP A 86 -4.57 -6.10 8.10
CA TRP A 86 -3.89 -7.16 8.85
C TRP A 86 -2.59 -7.65 8.19
N SER A 87 -2.38 -7.37 6.90
CA SER A 87 -1.13 -7.72 6.19
C SER A 87 0.04 -6.80 6.51
N LEU A 88 -0.22 -5.62 7.10
CA LEU A 88 0.79 -4.61 7.45
C LEU A 88 0.70 -4.27 8.95
N PRO A 89 1.11 -5.18 9.85
CA PRO A 89 0.85 -5.07 11.28
C PRO A 89 1.56 -3.88 11.95
N ASN A 90 2.63 -3.36 11.34
CA ASN A 90 3.42 -2.25 11.88
C ASN A 90 3.13 -0.90 11.19
N LEU A 91 2.14 -0.83 10.30
CA LEU A 91 1.83 0.41 9.58
C LEU A 91 1.27 1.47 10.54
N ARG A 92 2.01 2.57 10.68
CA ARG A 92 1.66 3.70 11.56
C ARG A 92 1.12 4.89 10.80
N LYS A 93 1.57 5.07 9.56
CA LYS A 93 1.27 6.25 8.75
C LYS A 93 0.96 5.86 7.32
N LEU A 94 -0.31 6.03 6.95
CA LEU A 94 -0.80 5.90 5.59
C LEU A 94 -1.27 7.27 5.08
N LEU A 95 -0.61 7.79 4.06
CA LEU A 95 -0.96 9.09 3.45
C LEU A 95 -1.52 8.89 2.05
N MET A 96 -2.83 9.06 1.89
CA MET A 96 -3.53 8.90 0.60
C MET A 96 -4.24 10.20 0.15
N SER A 97 -3.82 11.37 0.64
CA SER A 97 -4.47 12.63 0.26
C SER A 97 -4.34 12.90 -1.24
N SER A 98 -5.33 13.58 -1.82
CA SER A 98 -5.35 13.88 -3.27
C SER A 98 -5.30 12.63 -4.16
N ASN A 99 -5.90 11.52 -3.71
CA ASN A 99 -6.38 10.46 -4.59
C ASN A 99 -7.82 10.78 -5.02
N THR A 100 -8.28 10.24 -6.16
CA THR A 100 -9.56 10.59 -6.79
C THR A 100 -10.78 10.40 -5.85
N ALA A 101 -11.83 11.17 -6.10
CA ALA A 101 -12.97 11.32 -5.18
C ALA A 101 -13.83 10.06 -4.94
N LEU A 102 -13.71 9.01 -5.77
CA LEU A 102 -14.37 7.71 -5.53
C LEU A 102 -13.81 6.98 -4.30
N LEU A 103 -12.60 7.35 -3.86
CA LEU A 103 -12.02 6.83 -2.62
C LEU A 103 -12.90 7.17 -1.40
N GLY A 104 -13.74 8.22 -1.44
CA GLY A 104 -14.63 8.55 -0.32
C GLY A 104 -15.60 7.42 0.05
N GLU A 105 -16.20 6.77 -0.95
CA GLU A 105 -17.16 5.66 -0.75
C GLU A 105 -16.44 4.35 -0.40
N LEU A 106 -15.33 4.06 -1.07
CA LEU A 106 -14.52 2.87 -0.80
C LEU A 106 -13.82 2.93 0.56
N LEU A 107 -13.31 4.10 0.94
CA LEU A 107 -12.64 4.31 2.23
C LEU A 107 -13.66 4.32 3.37
N PHE A 108 -14.90 4.79 3.14
CA PHE A 108 -16.01 4.59 4.08
C PHE A 108 -16.33 3.10 4.26
N ALA A 109 -16.48 2.33 3.17
CA ALA A 109 -16.72 0.89 3.24
C ALA A 109 -15.56 0.13 3.90
N MET A 110 -14.32 0.53 3.63
CA MET A 110 -13.11 0.00 4.26
C MET A 110 -13.06 0.34 5.75
N LEU A 111 -13.42 1.57 6.16
CA LEU A 111 -13.44 1.98 7.56
C LEU A 111 -14.47 1.16 8.36
N ILE A 112 -15.66 0.93 7.80
CA ILE A 112 -16.67 0.05 8.40
C ILE A 112 -16.11 -1.37 8.58
N ARG A 113 -15.46 -1.94 7.56
CA ARG A 113 -14.84 -3.28 7.67
C ARG A 113 -13.73 -3.34 8.71
N VAL A 114 -12.91 -2.29 8.83
CA VAL A 114 -11.86 -2.18 9.87
C VAL A 114 -12.48 -2.16 11.26
N LEU A 115 -13.52 -1.33 11.46
CA LEU A 115 -14.21 -1.25 12.74
C LEU A 115 -14.89 -2.58 13.07
N THR A 116 -15.56 -3.22 12.12
CA THR A 116 -16.17 -4.55 12.31
C THR A 116 -15.12 -5.63 12.58
N ALA A 117 -13.96 -5.63 11.91
CA ALA A 117 -12.90 -6.61 12.18
C ALA A 117 -12.22 -6.37 13.54
N LYS A 118 -12.15 -5.12 14.00
CA LYS A 118 -11.52 -4.74 15.26
C LYS A 118 -12.45 -4.86 16.48
N PHE A 119 -13.76 -4.77 16.28
CA PHE A 119 -14.77 -4.76 17.36
C PHE A 119 -15.85 -5.86 17.23
N GLY A 120 -15.94 -6.56 16.11
CA GLY A 120 -17.00 -7.52 15.79
C GLY A 120 -16.69 -8.96 16.20
N ASN A 121 -16.37 -9.18 17.48
CA ASN A 121 -16.41 -10.52 18.06
C ASN A 121 -16.94 -10.50 19.51
N PHE A 122 -18.08 -9.83 19.72
CA PHE A 122 -18.84 -9.89 20.99
C PHE A 122 -20.11 -10.73 20.92
N ASP A 123 -20.42 -11.37 19.78
CA ASP A 123 -21.63 -12.21 19.64
C ASP A 123 -21.43 -13.68 20.05
N SER A 124 -20.43 -13.98 20.90
CA SER A 124 -20.24 -15.34 21.47
C SER A 124 -20.15 -15.38 23.00
N VAL A 125 -20.71 -14.38 23.68
CA VAL A 125 -21.10 -14.53 25.09
C VAL A 125 -22.59 -14.30 25.15
N HIS A 126 -23.36 -15.38 25.00
CA HIS A 126 -24.66 -15.69 25.61
C HIS A 126 -25.28 -16.85 24.83
N SER A 127 -24.89 -18.08 25.17
CA SER A 127 -25.75 -19.28 25.31
C SER A 127 -24.91 -20.43 25.85
#